data_AF-A0A2P2DYQ7-F1
#
_entry.id   AF-A0A2P2DYQ7-F1
#
_cell.length_a   1.000
_cell.length_b   1.000
_cell.length_c   1.000
_cell.angle_alpha   90.00
_cell.angle_beta   90.00
_cell.angle_gamma   90.00
#
_symmetry.space_group_name_H-M   'P 1'
#
loop_
_entity.id
_entity.type
_entity.pdbx_description
1 polymer ?
#
loop_
_entity_poly.entity_id
_entity_poly.type
_entity_poly.pdbx_seq_one_letter_code
_entity_poly.pdbx_strand_id
1 'polypeptide(L)' 'MAKIDKRFQILFSEEEIQLLKKESDRRGISQAELLRLALRNEVTKKSDLTKWKALKALAEVLD' A
#
# COMPACT_ATOMS: atom_id res chain seq x y z
N MET A 1 -4.60 18.56 -14.64
CA MET A 1 -5.53 17.91 -13.69
C MET A 1 -5.30 18.49 -12.31
N ALA A 2 -6.32 19.10 -11.68
CA ALA A 2 -6.21 19.55 -10.30
C ALA A 2 -5.96 18.33 -9.39
N LYS A 3 -4.94 18.41 -8.54
CA LYS A 3 -4.57 17.34 -7.61
C LYS A 3 -5.62 17.33 -6.48
N ILE A 4 -6.55 16.38 -6.51
CA ILE A 4 -7.58 16.26 -5.47
C ILE A 4 -6.90 15.78 -4.19
N ASP A 5 -6.81 16.64 -3.18
CA ASP A 5 -6.33 16.27 -1.84
C ASP A 5 -7.46 15.57 -1.08
N LYS A 6 -7.45 14.23 -1.11
CA LYS A 6 -8.36 13.41 -0.30
C LYS A 6 -7.68 13.11 1.03
N ARG A 7 -8.33 13.48 2.13
CA ARG A 7 -7.88 13.19 3.50
C ARG A 7 -8.59 11.95 4.02
N PHE A 8 -7.87 11.11 4.74
CA PHE A 8 -8.39 9.87 5.32
C PHE A 8 -8.00 9.81 6.80
N GLN A 9 -8.87 9.22 7.61
CA GLN A 9 -8.58 8.91 9.00
C GLN A 9 -8.36 7.40 9.12
N ILE A 10 -7.28 7.01 9.79
CA ILE A 10 -6.94 5.61 10.07
C ILE A 10 -6.83 5.50 11.58
N LEU A 11 -7.51 4.51 12.15
CA LEU A 11 -7.45 4.20 13.57
C LEU A 11 -6.34 3.18 13.79
N PHE A 12 -5.51 3.43 14.80
CA PHE A 12 -4.43 2.56 15.21
C PHE A 12 -4.55 2.27 16.71
N SER A 13 -4.09 1.10 17.12
CA SER A 13 -3.74 0.81 18.50
C SER A 13 -2.46 1.56 18.91
N GLU A 14 -2.23 1.66 20.21
CA GLU A 14 -1.02 2.29 20.77
C GLU A 14 0.24 1.58 20.27
N GLU A 15 0.23 0.25 20.22
CA GLU A 15 1.35 -0.57 19.77
C GLU A 15 1.69 -0.33 18.29
N GLU A 16 0.66 -0.20 17.44
CA GLU A 16 0.83 0.10 16.02
C GLU A 16 1.41 1.50 15.80
N ILE A 17 1.02 2.49 16.61
CA ILE A 17 1.59 3.84 16.56
C ILE A 17 3.07 3.81 16.94
N GLN A 18 3.43 3.08 18.00
CA GLN A 18 4.83 2.95 18.41
C GLN A 18 5.67 2.26 17.33
N LEU A 19 5.15 1.20 16.71
CA LEU A 19 5.81 0.52 15.62
C LEU A 19 6.01 1.45 14.40
N LEU A 20 4.95 2.18 14.02
CA LEU A 20 5.00 3.13 12.92
C LEU A 20 6.05 4.21 13.15
N LYS A 21 6.10 4.77 14.36
CA LYS A 21 7.11 5.76 14.75
C LYS A 21 8.53 5.19 14.68
N LYS A 22 8.76 4.02 15.26
CA LYS A 22 10.07 3.36 15.22
C LYS A 22 10.54 3.11 13.79
N GLU A 23 9.66 2.64 12.93
CA GLU A 23 9.97 2.36 11.52
C GLU A 23 10.19 3.63 10.69
N SER A 24 9.43 4.70 10.96
CA SER A 24 9.61 5.98 10.29
C SER A 24 10.94 6.61 10.66
N ASP A 25 11.28 6.58 11.95
CA ASP A 25 12.53 7.14 12.48
C ASP A 25 13.73 6.38 11.93
N ARG A 26 13.67 5.04 11.88
CA ARG A 26 14.71 4.18 11.30
C ARG A 26 15.00 4.52 9.83
N ARG A 27 13.98 4.93 9.08
CA ARG A 27 14.08 5.22 7.64
C ARG A 27 14.29 6.71 7.34
N GLY A 28 14.30 7.57 8.36
CA GLY A 28 14.46 9.02 8.19
C GLY A 28 13.33 9.68 7.41
N ILE A 29 12.12 9.13 7.45
CA ILE A 29 10.93 9.68 6.75
C ILE A 29 9.80 9.93 7.73
N SER A 30 8.84 10.78 7.35
CA SER A 30 7.66 11.02 8.18
C SER A 30 6.77 9.77 8.27
N GLN A 31 6.08 9.60 9.39
CA GLN A 31 5.09 8.52 9.58
C GLN A 31 4.02 8.52 8.49
N ALA A 32 3.53 9.70 8.10
CA ALA A 32 2.54 9.85 7.03
C ALA A 32 3.08 9.37 5.67
N GLU A 33 4.34 9.67 5.38
CA GLU A 33 4.97 9.21 4.12
C GLU A 33 5.20 7.71 4.12
N LEU A 34 5.66 7.14 5.24
CA LEU A 34 5.78 5.70 5.41
C LEU A 34 4.42 5.00 5.19
N LEU A 35 3.35 5.56 5.73
CA LEU A 35 1.98 5.08 5.53
C LEU A 35 1.56 5.11 4.06
N ARG A 36 1.82 6.21 3.35
CA ARG A 36 1.53 6.32 1.92
C ARG A 36 2.31 5.29 1.11
N LEU A 37 3.59 5.10 1.42
CA LEU A 37 4.43 4.10 0.74
C LEU A 37 3.93 2.68 0.99
N ALA A 38 3.60 2.34 2.24
CA ALA A 38 3.08 1.03 2.59
C ALA A 38 1.75 0.74 1.86
N LEU A 39 0.81 1.69 1.89
CA LEU A 39 -0.47 1.58 1.18
C LEU A 39 -0.28 1.44 -0.32
N ARG A 40 0.61 2.25 -0.93
CA ARG A 40 0.92 2.15 -2.36
C ARG A 40 1.47 0.78 -2.71
N ASN A 41 2.45 0.28 -1.95
CA ASN A 41 3.07 -1.02 -2.20
C ASN A 41 2.05 -2.15 -2.10
N GLU A 42 1.15 -2.11 -1.11
CA GLU A 42 0.11 -3.12 -0.95
C GLU A 42 -0.91 -3.10 -2.10
N VAL A 43 -1.33 -1.91 -2.55
CA VAL A 43 -2.21 -1.75 -3.72
C VAL A 43 -1.54 -2.27 -4.99
N THR A 44 -0.27 -1.92 -5.22
CA THR A 44 0.49 -2.40 -6.38
C THR A 44 0.62 -3.92 -6.36
N LYS A 45 0.99 -4.50 -5.22
CA LYS A 45 1.12 -5.96 -5.06
C LYS A 45 -0.19 -6.70 -5.35
N LYS A 46 -1.33 -6.18 -4.85
CA LYS A 46 -2.66 -6.73 -5.17
C LYS A 46 -3.01 -6.60 -6.65
N SER A 47 -2.68 -5.47 -7.26
CA SER A 47 -2.90 -5.23 -8.70
C SER A 47 -2.12 -6.25 -9.54
N ASP A 48 -0.84 -6.48 -9.22
CA ASP A 48 -0.01 -7.40 -9.99
C ASP A 48 -0.43 -8.86 -9.81
N LEU A 49 -0.84 -9.26 -8.60
CA LEU A 49 -1.44 -10.58 -8.37
C LEU A 49 -2.71 -10.76 -9.22
N THR A 50 -3.53 -9.72 -9.31
CA THR A 50 -4.77 -9.76 -10.11
C THR A 50 -4.47 -9.89 -11.59
N LYS A 51 -3.50 -9.12 -12.11
CA LYS A 51 -3.03 -9.25 -13.50
C LYS A 51 -2.48 -10.64 -13.78
N TRP A 52 -1.69 -11.19 -12.88
CA TRP A 52 -1.13 -12.53 -13.03
C TRP A 52 -2.22 -13.61 -13.08
N LYS A 53 -3.22 -13.53 -12.19
CA LYS A 53 -4.38 -14.43 -12.23
C LYS A 53 -5.15 -14.32 -13.54
N ALA A 54 -5.34 -13.11 -14.06
CA ALA A 54 -6.03 -12.90 -15.33
C ALA A 54 -5.24 -13.50 -16.51
N LEU A 55 -3.91 -13.35 -16.52
CA LEU A 55 -3.04 -13.95 -17.56
C LEU A 55 -3.07 -15.48 -17.50
N LYS A 56 -3.04 -16.07 -16.30
CA LYS A 56 -3.16 -17.53 -16.12
C LYS A 56 -4.50 -18.05 -16.64
N ALA A 57 -5.60 -17.37 -16.29
CA ALA A 57 -6.94 -17.73 -16.77
C ALA A 57 -7.06 -17.61 -18.30
N LEU A 58 -6.44 -16.58 -18.90
CA LEU A 58 -6.42 -16.44 -20.36
C LEU A 58 -5.63 -17.57 -21.04
N ALA A 59 -4.47 -17.95 -20.47
CA ALA A 59 -3.68 -19.07 -20.98
C ALA A 59 -4.46 -20.40 -20.91
N GLU A 60 -5.20 -20.64 -19.82
CA GLU A 60 -6.04 -21.84 -19.65
C GLU A 60 -7.24 -21.90 -20.60
N VAL A 61 -7.66 -20.78 -21.20
CA VAL A 61 -8.75 -20.72 -22.19
C VAL A 61 -8.25 -20.85 -23.63
N LEU A 62 -6.95 -20.63 -23.85
CA LEU A 62 -6.30 -20.69 -25.16
C LEU A 62 -5.67 -22.06 -25.48
N ASP A 63 -5.53 -22.93 -24.47
CA ASP A 63 -5.28 -24.37 -24.61
C ASP A 63 -6.61 -25.14 -24.75
#